data_AF-A0A349GYX8-F1
#
_entry.id   AF-A0A349GYX8-F1
#
_cell.length_a   1.000
_cell.length_b   1.000
_cell.length_c   1.000
_cell.angle_alpha   90.00
_cell.angle_beta   90.00
_cell.angle_gamma   90.00
#
_symmetry.space_group_name_H-M   'P 1'
#
loop_
_entity.id
_entity.type
_entity.pdbx_description
1 polymer ?
#
loop_
_entity_poly.entity_id
_entity_poly.type
_entity_poly.pdbx_seq_one_letter_code
_entity_poly.pdbx_strand_id
1 'polypeptide(L)' 'MPIPIYGPGARHHLEGFARVSLKAGETKTVNFTLKPDQFVCYTDDGTPFLEPGDFRISVGGGQPDDPASGAISTVLRVG' A
#
# COMPACT_ATOMS: atom_id res chain seq x y z
N MET A 1 -9.33 -10.02 -22.89
CA MET A 1 -7.86 -10.00 -22.81
C MET A 1 -7.45 -10.97 -21.73
N PRO A 2 -6.49 -11.89 -21.94
CA PRO A 2 -6.04 -12.79 -20.88
C PRO A 2 -5.34 -11.96 -19.79
N ILE A 3 -5.63 -12.25 -18.53
CA ILE A 3 -4.96 -11.64 -17.38
C ILE A 3 -3.52 -12.17 -17.40
N PRO A 4 -2.49 -11.31 -17.49
CA PRO A 4 -1.11 -11.77 -17.42
C PRO A 4 -0.87 -12.41 -16.05
N ILE A 5 -0.36 -13.64 -16.04
CA ILE A 5 0.05 -14.33 -14.82
C ILE A 5 1.43 -13.83 -14.42
N TYR A 6 1.45 -12.70 -13.72
CA TYR A 6 2.66 -12.17 -13.10
C TYR A 6 3.25 -13.19 -12.13
N GLY A 7 4.58 -13.34 -12.14
CA GLY A 7 5.29 -14.08 -11.09
C GLY A 7 4.95 -13.52 -9.69
N PRO A 8 5.32 -14.20 -8.59
CA PRO A 8 4.91 -13.79 -7.25
C PRO A 8 5.46 -12.39 -6.94
N GLY A 9 4.60 -11.37 -7.05
CA GLY A 9 4.89 -10.02 -6.61
C GLY A 9 5.08 -9.96 -5.10
N ALA A 10 5.54 -8.80 -4.62
CA ALA A 10 5.57 -8.54 -3.18
C ALA A 10 4.15 -8.71 -2.61
N ARG A 11 4.03 -9.43 -1.49
CA ARG A 11 2.73 -9.61 -0.81
C ARG A 11 2.16 -8.28 -0.34
N HIS A 12 3.03 -7.38 0.08
CA HIS A 12 2.73 -6.01 0.52
C HIS A 12 3.80 -5.07 -0.06
N HIS A 13 3.40 -3.86 -0.46
CA HIS A 13 4.32 -2.81 -0.92
C HIS A 13 4.19 -1.56 -0.03
N LEU A 14 5.31 -0.96 0.35
CA LEU A 14 5.32 0.21 1.23
C LEU A 14 5.22 1.49 0.39
N GLU A 15 4.06 2.14 0.44
CA GLU A 15 3.77 3.32 -0.37
C GLU A 15 4.03 4.66 0.34
N GLY A 16 4.27 4.65 1.65
CA GLY A 16 4.52 5.87 2.39
C GLY A 16 4.94 5.60 3.83
N PHE A 17 5.80 6.47 4.35
CA PHE A 17 6.19 6.44 5.75
C PHE A 17 6.45 7.85 6.26
N ALA A 18 6.22 8.07 7.55
CA ALA A 18 6.57 9.31 8.23
C ALA A 18 7.15 8.95 9.60
N ARG A 19 8.32 9.52 9.92
CA ARG A 19 8.86 9.47 11.27
C ARG A 19 8.37 10.69 12.03
N VAL A 20 7.71 10.46 13.16
CA VAL A 20 7.08 11.53 13.95
C VAL A 20 7.64 11.51 15.36
N SER A 21 8.19 12.65 15.80
CA SER A 21 8.56 12.85 17.21
C SER A 21 7.36 13.38 17.98
N LEU A 22 7.06 12.76 19.12
CA LEU A 22 5.97 13.14 20.02
C LEU A 22 6.52 13.31 21.44
N LYS A 23 6.02 14.31 22.16
CA LYS A 23 6.15 14.37 23.63
C LYS A 23 5.16 13.40 24.28
N ALA A 24 5.37 13.09 25.55
CA ALA A 24 4.42 12.29 26.32
C ALA A 24 3.02 12.93 26.29
N GLY A 25 2.02 12.17 25.83
CA GLY A 25 0.63 12.63 25.69
C GLY A 25 0.34 13.50 24.46
N GLU A 26 1.33 13.76 23.59
CA GLU A 26 1.11 14.51 22.35
C GLU A 26 0.50 13.62 21.26
N THR A 27 -0.42 14.18 20.49
CA THR A 27 -1.02 13.54 19.30
C THR A 27 -0.69 14.37 18.07
N LYS A 28 -0.31 13.70 16.98
CA LYS A 28 -0.16 14.32 15.65
C LYS A 28 -0.92 13.55 14.60
N THR A 29 -1.55 14.28 13.70
CA THR A 29 -2.16 13.72 12.49
C THR A 29 -1.10 13.58 11.42
N VAL A 30 -1.04 12.41 10.78
CA VAL A 30 -0.19 12.14 9.62
C VAL A 30 -1.11 11.86 8.44
N ASN A 31 -0.87 12.54 7.32
CA ASN A 31 -1.63 12.38 6.09
C ASN A 31 -0.72 11.80 5.00
N PHE A 32 -1.16 10.71 4.40
CA PHE A 32 -0.57 10.16 3.19
C PHE A 32 -1.56 10.34 2.03
N THR A 33 -1.06 10.79 0.89
CA THR A 33 -1.83 10.87 -0.35
C THR A 33 -1.33 9.79 -1.29
N LEU A 34 -2.18 8.80 -1.57
CA LEU A 34 -1.86 7.76 -2.54
C LEU A 34 -2.13 8.26 -3.95
N LYS A 35 -1.14 8.14 -4.81
CA LYS A 35 -1.21 8.56 -6.21
C LYS A 35 -1.38 7.34 -7.14
N PRO A 36 -1.97 7.51 -8.35
CA PRO A 36 -2.19 6.39 -9.27
C PRO A 36 -0.92 5.60 -9.65
N ASP A 37 0.23 6.26 -9.73
CA ASP A 37 1.54 5.66 -10.05
C ASP A 37 2.01 4.65 -8.98
N GLN A 38 1.51 4.77 -7.75
CA GLN A 38 1.77 3.85 -6.64
C GLN A 38 1.00 2.53 -6.71
N PHE A 39 0.10 2.41 -7.68
CA PHE A 39 -0.68 1.20 -7.93
C PHE A 39 -0.32 0.53 -9.26
N VAL A 40 0.70 1.05 -9.94
CA VAL A 40 1.13 0.56 -11.25
C VAL A 40 1.91 -0.73 -11.10
N CYS A 41 1.45 -1.75 -11.84
CA CYS A 41 2.19 -2.97 -12.09
C CYS A 41 2.94 -2.85 -13.44
N TYR A 42 3.85 -3.78 -13.70
CA TYR A 42 4.63 -3.82 -14.93
C TYR A 42 4.46 -5.17 -15.61
N THR A 43 4.26 -5.14 -16.93
CA THR A 43 4.32 -6.33 -17.78
C THR A 43 5.73 -6.95 -17.77
N ASP A 44 5.89 -8.20 -18.23
CA ASP A 44 7.22 -8.84 -18.33
C ASP A 44 8.18 -8.08 -19.26
N ASP A 45 7.65 -7.34 -20.25
CA ASP A 45 8.39 -6.43 -21.13
C ASP A 45 8.61 -5.03 -20.54
N GLY A 46 8.19 -4.78 -19.30
CA GLY A 46 8.41 -3.54 -18.57
C GLY A 46 7.41 -2.42 -18.88
N THR A 47 6.28 -2.73 -19.53
CA THR A 47 5.22 -1.77 -19.82
C THR A 47 4.37 -1.53 -18.55
N PRO A 48 4.23 -0.26 -18.07
CA PRO A 48 3.42 0.03 -16.90
C PRO A 48 1.92 -0.07 -17.20
N PHE A 49 1.15 -0.61 -16.27
CA PHE A 49 -0.31 -0.61 -16.32
C PHE A 49 -0.90 -0.54 -14.90
N LEU A 50 -2.09 0.05 -14.78
CA LEU A 50 -2.86 0.02 -13.54
C LEU A 50 -3.81 -1.17 -13.61
N GLU A 51 -3.68 -2.12 -12.68
CA GLU A 51 -4.59 -3.26 -12.61
C GLU A 51 -5.93 -2.81 -12.00
N PRO A 52 -7.05 -2.92 -12.73
CA PRO A 52 -8.37 -2.70 -12.13
C PRO A 52 -8.64 -3.79 -11.10
N GLY A 53 -9.12 -3.41 -9.91
CA GLY A 53 -9.36 -4.35 -8.85
C GLY A 53 -9.42 -3.72 -7.46
N ASP A 54 -9.34 -4.59 -6.47
CA ASP A 54 -9.41 -4.23 -5.06
C ASP A 54 -7.99 -4.22 -4.48
N PHE A 55 -7.57 -3.05 -3.99
CA PHE A 55 -6.31 -2.86 -3.29
C PHE A 55 -6.57 -2.81 -1.79
N ARG A 56 -5.94 -3.72 -1.03
CA ARG A 56 -5.96 -3.66 0.43
C ARG A 56 -4.94 -2.63 0.91
N ILE A 57 -5.42 -1.54 1.50
CA ILE A 57 -4.59 -0.49 2.08
C ILE A 57 -4.48 -0.72 3.57
N SER A 58 -3.26 -0.75 4.10
CA SER A 58 -3.01 -0.89 5.54
C SER A 58 -2.14 0.23 6.07
N VAL A 59 -2.44 0.73 7.26
CA VAL A 59 -1.67 1.79 7.95
C VAL A 59 -1.42 1.36 9.39
N GLY A 60 -0.16 1.41 9.82
CA GLY A 60 0.27 1.00 11.16
C GLY A 60 1.77 1.19 11.38
N GLY A 61 2.27 0.74 12.52
CA GLY A 61 3.68 0.79 12.89
C GLY A 61 4.55 -0.33 12.32
N GLY A 62 3.99 -1.23 11.50
CA GLY A 62 4.68 -2.41 10.96
C GLY A 62 3.92 -3.05 9.80
N GLN A 63 4.33 -4.27 9.42
CA GLN A 63 3.62 -5.07 8.41
C GLN A 63 2.21 -5.42 8.90
N PRO A 64 1.20 -5.48 8.01
CA PRO A 64 -0.20 -5.68 8.41
C PRO A 64 -0.48 -7.04 9.07
N ASP A 65 0.35 -8.04 8.80
CA ASP A 65 0.22 -9.39 9.40
C ASP A 65 0.96 -9.52 10.74
N ASP A 66 1.69 -8.48 11.16
CA ASP A 66 2.34 -8.44 12.48
C ASP A 66 1.33 -7.97 13.55
N PRO A 67 1.00 -8.79 14.55
CA PRO A 67 0.08 -8.42 15.63
C PRO A 67 0.53 -7.19 16.44
N ALA A 68 1.83 -6.90 16.49
CA ALA A 68 2.37 -5.74 17.19
C ALA A 68 2.28 -4.43 16.38
N SER A 69 1.94 -4.50 15.09
CA SER A 69 1.92 -3.34 14.20
C SER A 69 0.80 -2.34 14.51
N GLY A 70 -0.27 -2.79 15.16
CA GLY A 70 -1.50 -2.00 15.32
C GLY A 70 -2.12 -1.58 13.99
N ALA A 71 -1.83 -2.30 12.89
CA ALA A 71 -2.29 -1.93 11.57
C ALA A 71 -3.82 -2.03 11.45
N ILE A 72 -4.41 -1.00 10.85
CA ILE A 72 -5.79 -1.03 10.37
C ILE A 72 -5.78 -1.15 8.85
N SER A 73 -6.77 -1.85 8.29
CA SER A 73 -6.88 -2.04 6.84
C SER A 73 -8.23 -1.61 6.31
N THR A 74 -8.24 -1.13 5.08
CA THR A 74 -9.44 -0.88 4.27
C THR A 74 -9.21 -1.35 2.83
N VAL A 75 -10.26 -1.37 2.01
CA VAL A 75 -10.19 -1.73 0.59
C VAL A 75 -10.48 -0.51 -0.26
N LEU A 76 -9.57 -0.23 -1.19
CA LEU A 76 -9.74 0.74 -2.27
C LEU A 76 -10.06 0.00 -3.56
N ARG A 77 -11.19 0.33 -4.19
CA ARG A 77 -11.58 -0.26 -5.47
C ARG A 77 -11.23 0.67 -6.62
N VAL A 78 -10.43 0.17 -7.54
CA VAL A 78 -9.99 0.83 -8.77
C VAL A 78 -10.71 0.15 -9.94
N GLY A 79 -11.40 0.91 -10.77
CA GLY A 79 -12.23 0.40 -11.86
C GLY A 79 -12.12 1.24 -13.12
#